data_AF-A0A7S1R9T4-F1
#
_entry.id   AF-A0A7S1R9T4-F1
#
_cell.length_a   1.000
_cell.length_b   1.000
_cell.length_c   1.000
_cell.angle_alpha   90.00
_cell.angle_beta   90.00
_cell.angle_gamma   90.00
#
_symmetry.space_group_name_H-M   'P 1'
#
loop_
_entity.id
_entity.type
_entity.pdbx_description
1 polymer ?
#
loop_
_entity_poly.entity_id
_entity_poly.type
_entity_poly.pdbx_seq_one_letter_code
_entity_poly.pdbx_strand_id
1 'polypeptide(L)'
;AEGAQELASRGIAHVVTVAARLNPRISGDVAHTSVPLDDHPCADLLGALRPALEAIDQGAVGSGAGGVLVHCASGVSRSVATVVAWLLTRRRYSLDAALKAARAARPRANPNFGFIQALQLLEANAGDVEAAAKLSTGANRSLVQERVRLLRETANSFHARADELEERLARHRSSDPAADVPSDLTGQLQQLQVDIDDGAPLREVDDRVARTIRRAASQKVARLLGSE
;
A
#
# COMPACT_ATOMS: atom_id res chain seq x y z
N ALA A 1 2.13 1.79 21.64
CA ALA A 1 1.30 2.75 22.40
C ALA A 1 2.04 4.07 22.36
N GLU A 2 1.45 5.12 21.81
CA GLU A 2 2.01 6.46 21.96
C GLU A 2 1.69 6.90 23.39
N GLY A 3 2.72 7.15 24.19
CA GLY A 3 2.55 7.44 25.62
C GLY A 3 1.93 8.83 25.82
N ALA A 4 1.07 8.98 26.83
CA ALA A 4 0.44 10.25 27.19
C ALA A 4 1.44 11.42 27.30
N GLN A 5 2.61 11.15 27.89
CA GLN A 5 3.69 12.12 28.04
C GLN A 5 4.31 12.56 26.71
N GLU A 6 4.36 11.68 25.71
CA GLU A 6 4.91 12.01 24.39
C GLU A 6 3.93 12.84 23.56
N LEU A 7 2.63 12.56 23.67
CA LEU A 7 1.59 13.39 23.04
C LEU A 7 1.58 14.79 23.68
N ALA A 8 1.62 14.86 25.01
CA ALA A 8 1.64 16.12 25.74
C ALA A 8 2.91 16.95 25.45
N SER A 9 4.10 16.33 25.42
CA SER A 9 5.36 17.05 25.16
C SER A 9 5.43 17.63 23.74
N ARG A 10 4.65 17.08 22.81
CA ARG A 10 4.51 17.57 21.42
C ARG A 10 3.32 18.52 21.25
N GLY A 11 2.60 18.84 22.32
CA GLY A 11 1.41 19.69 22.28
C GLY A 11 0.26 19.09 21.46
N ILE A 12 0.16 17.76 21.38
CA ILE A 12 -0.91 17.09 20.63
C ILE A 12 -2.20 17.14 21.46
N ALA A 13 -3.23 17.76 20.90
CA ALA A 13 -4.55 17.88 21.51
C ALA A 13 -5.55 16.87 20.95
N HIS A 14 -5.31 16.33 19.75
CA HIS A 14 -6.20 15.37 19.09
C HIS A 14 -5.41 14.26 18.39
N VAL A 15 -5.81 13.01 18.58
CA VAL A 15 -5.32 11.86 17.82
C VAL A 15 -6.40 11.34 16.87
N VAL A 16 -6.04 11.18 15.59
CA VAL A 16 -6.88 10.56 14.57
C VAL A 16 -6.26 9.23 14.16
N THR A 17 -6.87 8.13 14.58
CA THR A 17 -6.44 6.78 14.23
C THR A 17 -7.16 6.31 12.98
N VAL A 18 -6.43 6.15 11.87
CA VAL A 18 -6.98 5.68 10.58
C VAL A 18 -6.60 4.22 10.36
N ALA A 19 -7.29 3.30 11.03
CA ALA A 19 -7.05 1.86 10.93
C ALA A 19 -8.20 1.03 11.52
N ALA A 20 -8.72 0.06 10.76
CA ALA A 20 -9.84 -0.79 11.19
C ALA A 20 -9.52 -1.74 12.38
N ARG A 21 -8.24 -2.11 12.55
CA ARG A 21 -7.79 -3.09 13.56
C ARG A 21 -6.69 -2.52 14.46
N LEU A 22 -6.76 -1.23 14.78
CA LEU A 22 -5.85 -0.58 15.71
C LEU A 22 -6.65 0.18 16.77
N ASN A 23 -6.44 -0.17 18.03
CA ASN A 23 -7.11 0.47 19.16
C ASN A 23 -6.06 0.98 20.16
N PRO A 24 -5.45 2.14 19.91
CA PRO A 24 -4.46 2.70 20.81
C PRO A 24 -5.13 3.16 22.11
N ARG A 25 -4.48 2.93 23.25
CA ARG A 25 -4.89 3.58 24.50
C ARG A 25 -4.40 5.02 24.47
N ILE A 26 -5.30 5.95 24.19
CA ILE A 26 -5.05 7.38 24.33
C ILE A 26 -5.34 7.76 25.78
N SER A 27 -4.44 8.54 26.39
CA SER A 27 -4.49 8.87 27.83
C SER A 27 -4.48 10.38 28.03
N GLY A 28 -5.10 10.84 29.12
CA GLY A 28 -5.26 12.27 29.43
C GLY A 28 -6.43 12.92 28.71
N ASP A 29 -6.44 14.25 28.66
CA ASP A 29 -7.48 15.08 28.03
C ASP A 29 -7.34 15.22 26.50
N VAL A 30 -6.66 14.25 25.85
CA VAL A 30 -6.43 14.27 24.40
C VAL A 30 -7.65 13.68 23.69
N ALA A 31 -8.26 14.47 22.81
CA ALA A 31 -9.38 14.00 22.00
C ALA A 31 -8.95 12.86 21.07
N HIS A 32 -9.81 11.88 20.85
CA HIS A 32 -9.51 10.73 19.99
C HIS A 32 -10.64 10.44 19.02
N THR A 33 -10.29 10.35 17.73
CA THR A 33 -11.20 9.92 16.67
C THR A 33 -10.65 8.68 16.01
N SER A 34 -11.44 7.59 16.01
CA SER A 34 -11.10 6.36 15.31
C SER A 34 -11.87 6.26 14.01
N VAL A 35 -11.14 6.10 12.90
CA VAL A 35 -11.66 5.99 11.54
C VAL A 35 -11.27 4.60 11.01
N PRO A 36 -12.22 3.65 10.97
CA PRO A 36 -11.92 2.30 10.53
C PRO A 36 -11.64 2.27 9.03
N LEU A 37 -10.38 1.98 8.67
CA LEU A 37 -9.95 1.83 7.28
C LEU A 37 -8.89 0.72 7.15
N ASP A 38 -9.12 -0.20 6.21
CA ASP A 38 -8.14 -1.21 5.83
C ASP A 38 -7.10 -0.63 4.86
N ASP A 39 -5.85 -1.09 4.95
CA ASP A 39 -4.81 -0.70 3.99
C ASP A 39 -4.89 -1.58 2.74
N HIS A 40 -6.00 -1.45 2.02
CA HIS A 40 -6.29 -2.27 0.86
C HIS A 40 -6.69 -1.36 -0.31
N PRO A 41 -6.22 -1.62 -1.55
CA PRO A 41 -6.58 -0.81 -2.71
C PRO A 41 -8.09 -0.70 -2.98
N CYS A 42 -8.88 -1.69 -2.59
CA CYS A 42 -10.35 -1.65 -2.72
C CYS A 42 -11.08 -1.03 -1.52
N ALA A 43 -10.37 -0.59 -0.47
CA ALA A 43 -11.00 0.04 0.69
C ALA A 43 -11.54 1.43 0.32
N ASP A 44 -12.69 1.79 0.88
CA ASP A 44 -13.36 3.05 0.58
C ASP A 44 -12.74 4.20 1.36
N LEU A 45 -11.68 4.80 0.80
CA LEU A 45 -11.04 5.97 1.38
C LEU A 45 -12.03 7.15 1.46
N LEU A 46 -12.74 7.45 0.37
CA LEU A 46 -13.58 8.65 0.27
C LEU A 46 -14.71 8.63 1.29
N GLY A 47 -15.35 7.46 1.49
CA GLY A 47 -16.36 7.26 2.54
C GLY A 47 -15.80 7.44 3.96
N ALA A 48 -14.51 7.15 4.18
CA ALA A 48 -13.85 7.30 5.47
C ALA A 48 -13.33 8.73 5.75
N LEU A 49 -13.25 9.61 4.75
CA LEU A 49 -12.59 10.91 4.90
C LEU A 49 -13.35 11.88 5.81
N ARG A 50 -14.69 11.96 5.71
CA ARG A 50 -15.48 12.98 6.42
C ARG A 50 -15.16 13.08 7.93
N PRO A 51 -15.30 12.01 8.74
CA PRO A 51 -15.00 12.08 10.17
C PRO A 51 -13.52 12.38 10.45
N ALA A 52 -12.60 11.96 9.57
CA ALA A 52 -11.18 12.22 9.73
C ALA A 52 -10.84 13.71 9.50
N LEU A 53 -11.39 14.30 8.44
CA LEU A 53 -11.14 15.72 8.10
C LEU A 53 -11.75 16.65 9.14
N GLU A 54 -12.97 16.35 9.61
CA GLU A 54 -13.63 17.11 10.68
C GLU A 54 -12.82 17.07 11.98
N ALA A 55 -12.28 15.90 12.36
CA ALA A 55 -11.43 15.77 13.54
C ALA A 55 -10.12 16.57 13.42
N ILE A 56 -9.50 16.60 12.23
CA ILE A 56 -8.30 17.41 11.99
C ILE A 56 -8.63 18.91 12.11
N ASP A 57 -9.76 19.34 11.53
CA ASP A 57 -10.18 20.74 11.62
C ASP A 57 -10.46 21.15 13.07
N GLN A 58 -11.18 20.31 13.82
CA GLN A 58 -11.52 20.55 15.23
C GLN A 58 -10.27 20.64 16.12
N GLY A 59 -9.31 19.72 15.97
CA GLY A 59 -8.09 19.76 16.77
C GLY A 59 -7.19 20.97 16.48
N ALA A 60 -7.35 21.60 15.31
CA ALA A 60 -6.57 22.75 14.90
C ALA A 60 -7.15 24.11 15.34
N VAL A 61 -8.38 24.17 15.87
CA VAL A 61 -9.08 25.43 16.20
C VAL A 61 -9.81 25.37 17.55
N GLY A 62 -10.08 26.53 18.16
CA GLY A 62 -10.86 26.65 19.40
C GLY A 62 -10.02 26.65 20.69
N SER A 63 -10.70 26.60 21.84
CA SER A 63 -10.10 26.72 23.18
C SER A 63 -9.26 25.50 23.62
N GLY A 64 -9.30 24.41 22.84
CA GLY A 64 -8.43 23.23 22.99
C GLY A 64 -7.50 23.01 21.80
N ALA A 65 -7.25 24.04 20.98
CA ALA A 65 -6.41 23.92 19.79
C ALA A 65 -4.98 23.49 20.14
N GLY A 66 -4.46 22.54 19.37
CA GLY A 66 -3.09 22.05 19.49
C GLY A 66 -2.67 21.31 18.23
N GLY A 67 -1.63 20.49 18.34
CA GLY A 67 -1.24 19.59 17.27
C GLY A 67 -2.25 18.46 17.10
N VAL A 68 -2.48 18.05 15.85
CA VAL A 68 -3.26 16.85 15.53
C VAL A 68 -2.33 15.76 15.03
N LEU A 69 -2.38 14.59 15.67
CA LEU A 69 -1.65 13.42 15.23
C LEU A 69 -2.55 12.50 14.41
N VAL A 70 -2.31 12.43 13.11
CA VAL A 70 -2.98 11.48 12.22
C VAL A 70 -2.07 10.27 12.01
N HIS A 71 -2.48 9.10 12.49
CA HIS A 71 -1.65 7.89 12.42
C HIS A 71 -2.43 6.65 11.97
N CYS A 72 -1.69 5.63 11.53
CA CYS A 72 -2.20 4.30 11.24
C CYS A 72 -1.22 3.26 11.81
N ALA A 73 -1.19 2.03 11.28
CA ALA A 73 -0.26 1.01 11.78
C ALA A 73 1.22 1.32 11.48
N SER A 74 1.53 1.84 10.29
CA SER A 74 2.92 2.03 9.83
C SER A 74 3.26 3.47 9.46
N GLY A 75 2.28 4.37 9.41
CA GLY A 75 2.49 5.75 8.97
C GLY A 75 2.99 5.86 7.52
N VAL A 76 2.55 4.95 6.64
CA VAL A 76 2.98 4.87 5.23
C VAL A 76 1.84 5.19 4.26
N SER A 77 0.67 4.57 4.44
CA SER A 77 -0.42 4.62 3.44
C SER A 77 -1.67 5.32 3.96
N ARG A 78 -2.50 4.67 4.81
CA ARG A 78 -3.79 5.23 5.30
C ARG A 78 -3.72 6.64 5.86
N SER A 79 -2.91 6.85 6.90
CA SER A 79 -2.79 8.18 7.53
C SER A 79 -2.23 9.23 6.58
N VAL A 80 -1.29 8.83 5.72
CA VAL A 80 -0.73 9.71 4.68
C VAL A 80 -1.81 10.11 3.68
N ALA A 81 -2.62 9.15 3.20
CA ALA A 81 -3.73 9.41 2.29
C ALA A 81 -4.75 10.37 2.90
N THR A 82 -5.08 10.20 4.19
CA THR A 82 -5.97 11.12 4.93
C THR A 82 -5.39 12.52 5.02
N VAL A 83 -4.10 12.67 5.36
CA VAL A 83 -3.43 13.99 5.42
C VAL A 83 -3.38 14.64 4.04
N VAL A 84 -3.08 13.88 2.99
CA VAL A 84 -3.09 14.37 1.60
C VAL A 84 -4.50 14.84 1.21
N ALA A 85 -5.55 14.07 1.53
CA ALA A 85 -6.92 14.50 1.31
C ALA A 85 -7.25 15.81 2.05
N TRP A 86 -6.78 15.97 3.29
CA TRP A 86 -6.94 17.21 4.03
C TRP A 86 -6.25 18.40 3.35
N LEU A 87 -5.03 18.20 2.83
CA LEU A 87 -4.31 19.24 2.06
C LEU A 87 -5.06 19.62 0.77
N LEU A 88 -5.62 18.65 0.05
CA LEU A 88 -6.43 18.89 -1.16
C LEU A 88 -7.69 19.71 -0.84
N THR A 89 -8.40 19.31 0.21
CA THR A 89 -9.71 19.91 0.54
C THR A 89 -9.60 21.25 1.25
N ARG A 90 -8.71 21.38 2.26
CA ARG A 90 -8.61 22.56 3.14
C ARG A 90 -7.53 23.54 2.73
N ARG A 91 -6.45 23.06 2.12
CA ARG A 91 -5.30 23.89 1.72
C ARG A 91 -5.21 24.11 0.21
N ARG A 92 -6.09 23.47 -0.57
CA ARG A 92 -6.16 23.58 -2.05
C ARG A 92 -4.84 23.21 -2.72
N TYR A 93 -4.11 22.26 -2.15
CA TYR A 93 -2.91 21.72 -2.79
C TYR A 93 -3.32 20.83 -3.95
N SER A 94 -2.51 20.82 -5.02
CA SER A 94 -2.59 19.73 -5.99
C SER A 94 -2.14 18.42 -5.35
N LEU A 95 -2.55 17.28 -5.92
CA LEU A 95 -2.15 15.96 -5.46
C LEU A 95 -0.63 15.80 -5.44
N ASP A 96 0.05 16.25 -6.50
CA ASP A 96 1.51 16.23 -6.57
C ASP A 96 2.15 17.07 -5.46
N ALA A 97 1.67 18.30 -5.23
CA ALA A 97 2.19 19.17 -4.18
C ALA A 97 1.94 18.59 -2.78
N ALA A 98 0.76 18.02 -2.53
CA ALA A 98 0.41 17.40 -1.25
C ALA A 98 1.25 16.15 -0.97
N LEU A 99 1.48 15.30 -1.97
CA LEU A 99 2.36 14.13 -1.83
C LEU A 99 3.82 14.53 -1.62
N LYS A 100 4.31 15.56 -2.32
CA LYS A 100 5.65 16.12 -2.10
C LYS A 100 5.80 16.65 -0.68
N ALA A 101 4.84 17.42 -0.18
CA ALA A 101 4.83 17.91 1.20
C ALA A 101 4.83 16.75 2.21
N ALA A 102 3.98 15.74 2.00
CA ALA A 102 3.93 14.55 2.85
C ALA A 102 5.28 13.78 2.86
N ARG A 103 5.93 13.62 1.70
CA ARG A 103 7.23 12.94 1.58
C ARG A 103 8.38 13.74 2.17
N ALA A 104 8.34 15.07 2.07
CA ALA A 104 9.32 15.93 2.71
C ALA A 104 9.28 15.80 4.24
N ALA A 105 8.07 15.73 4.82
CA ALA A 105 7.90 15.49 6.26
C ALA A 105 8.13 14.01 6.66
N ARG A 106 7.81 13.07 5.78
CA ARG A 106 7.89 11.63 6.03
C ARG A 106 8.36 10.89 4.76
N PRO A 107 9.67 10.60 4.60
CA PRO A 107 10.21 10.02 3.36
C PRO A 107 9.59 8.68 2.91
N ARG A 108 9.02 7.92 3.84
CA ARG A 108 8.32 6.65 3.55
C ARG A 108 6.84 6.81 3.18
N ALA A 109 6.35 8.04 3.03
CA ALA A 109 4.97 8.33 2.64
C ALA A 109 4.66 7.74 1.25
N ASN A 110 3.79 6.74 1.23
CA ASN A 110 3.43 5.99 0.03
C ASN A 110 2.03 5.38 0.18
N PRO A 111 0.95 6.16 -0.06
CA PRO A 111 -0.40 5.62 -0.19
C PRO A 111 -0.46 4.49 -1.22
N ASN A 112 -1.27 3.47 -0.96
CA ASN A 112 -1.53 2.44 -1.97
C ASN A 112 -2.24 3.05 -3.20
N PHE A 113 -2.17 2.39 -4.36
CA PHE A 113 -2.78 2.92 -5.58
C PHE A 113 -4.27 3.19 -5.50
N GLY A 114 -5.05 2.34 -4.82
CA GLY A 114 -6.48 2.58 -4.67
C GLY A 114 -6.76 3.92 -3.99
N PHE A 115 -5.94 4.27 -3.00
CA PHE A 115 -5.97 5.57 -2.35
C PHE A 115 -5.48 6.69 -3.25
N ILE A 116 -4.43 6.48 -4.05
CA ILE A 116 -4.00 7.47 -5.06
C ILE A 116 -5.11 7.77 -6.07
N GLN A 117 -5.80 6.75 -6.59
CA GLN A 117 -6.94 6.93 -7.51
C GLN A 117 -8.09 7.69 -6.83
N ALA A 118 -8.41 7.35 -5.59
CA ALA A 118 -9.41 8.07 -4.82
C ALA A 118 -9.02 9.55 -4.61
N LEU A 119 -7.74 9.83 -4.35
CA LEU A 119 -7.23 11.20 -4.19
C LEU A 119 -7.20 11.98 -5.51
N GLN A 120 -6.89 11.34 -6.65
CA GLN A 120 -7.01 11.95 -7.98
C GLN A 120 -8.46 12.31 -8.30
N LEU A 121 -9.39 11.41 -7.97
CA LEU A 121 -10.81 11.69 -8.13
C LEU A 121 -11.25 12.85 -7.23
N LEU A 122 -10.75 12.91 -6.00
CA LEU A 122 -11.00 14.03 -5.09
C LEU A 122 -10.46 15.36 -5.66
N GLU A 123 -9.24 15.38 -6.20
CA GLU A 123 -8.66 16.56 -6.86
C GLU A 123 -9.48 16.99 -8.08
N ALA A 124 -9.85 16.05 -8.95
CA ALA A 124 -10.68 16.30 -10.14
C ALA A 124 -12.07 16.87 -9.79
N ASN A 125 -12.55 16.62 -8.56
CA ASN A 125 -13.80 17.17 -8.02
C ASN A 125 -13.55 18.36 -7.08
N ALA A 126 -12.45 19.09 -7.26
CA ALA A 126 -12.12 20.31 -6.51
C ALA A 126 -12.13 20.13 -4.98
N GLY A 127 -11.77 18.93 -4.49
CA GLY A 127 -11.77 18.61 -3.07
C GLY A 127 -13.15 18.32 -2.47
N ASP A 128 -14.20 18.20 -3.28
CA ASP A 128 -15.52 17.76 -2.82
C ASP A 128 -15.53 16.24 -2.61
N VAL A 129 -15.48 15.85 -1.33
CA VAL A 129 -15.47 14.43 -0.92
C VAL A 129 -16.75 13.73 -1.32
N GLU A 130 -17.90 14.40 -1.27
CA GLU A 130 -19.19 13.78 -1.55
C GLU A 130 -19.39 13.58 -3.06
N ALA A 131 -19.01 14.57 -3.87
CA ALA A 131 -19.01 14.44 -5.32
C ALA A 131 -18.06 13.32 -5.79
N ALA A 132 -16.84 13.29 -5.25
CA ALA A 132 -15.87 12.25 -5.57
C ALA A 132 -16.37 10.85 -5.14
N ALA A 133 -16.97 10.72 -3.95
CA ALA A 133 -17.50 9.45 -3.46
C ALA A 133 -18.63 8.91 -4.36
N LYS A 134 -19.52 9.79 -4.84
CA LYS A 134 -20.60 9.41 -5.79
C LYS A 134 -20.03 8.86 -7.09
N LEU A 135 -18.98 9.47 -7.64
CA LEU A 135 -18.33 9.01 -8.88
C LEU A 135 -17.49 7.75 -8.69
N SER A 136 -17.00 7.49 -7.49
CA SER A 136 -16.22 6.28 -7.20
C SER A 136 -17.06 5.00 -7.14
N THR A 137 -18.39 5.08 -7.27
CA THR A 137 -19.28 3.92 -7.20
C THR A 137 -19.05 2.96 -8.36
N GLY A 138 -18.65 1.72 -8.04
CA GLY A 138 -18.53 0.58 -8.98
C GLY A 138 -17.25 0.54 -9.83
N ALA A 139 -16.97 1.58 -10.62
CA ALA A 139 -15.95 1.52 -11.68
C ALA A 139 -14.52 1.36 -11.13
N ASN A 140 -14.15 2.14 -10.12
CA ASN A 140 -12.81 2.06 -9.50
C ASN A 140 -12.58 0.71 -8.79
N ARG A 141 -13.61 0.17 -8.12
CA ARG A 141 -13.52 -1.14 -7.47
C ARG A 141 -13.27 -2.24 -8.49
N SER A 142 -13.96 -2.22 -9.64
CA SER A 142 -13.78 -3.20 -10.72
C SER A 142 -12.37 -3.15 -11.32
N LEU A 143 -11.88 -1.95 -11.66
CA LEU A 143 -10.53 -1.78 -12.21
C LEU A 143 -9.44 -2.23 -11.25
N VAL A 144 -9.55 -1.89 -9.97
CA VAL A 144 -8.59 -2.32 -8.94
C VAL A 144 -8.66 -3.84 -8.76
N GLN A 145 -9.85 -4.43 -8.73
CA GLN A 145 -10.02 -5.88 -8.63
C GLN A 145 -9.39 -6.61 -9.81
N GLU A 146 -9.61 -6.13 -11.04
CA GLU A 146 -9.02 -6.72 -12.24
C GLU A 146 -7.49 -6.59 -12.23
N ARG A 147 -6.95 -5.44 -11.81
CA ARG A 147 -5.50 -5.26 -11.72
C ARG A 147 -4.87 -6.15 -10.65
N VAL A 148 -5.53 -6.33 -9.50
CA VAL A 148 -5.11 -7.29 -8.46
C VAL A 148 -5.18 -8.73 -8.97
N ARG A 149 -6.22 -9.09 -9.71
CA ARG A 149 -6.38 -10.40 -10.33
C ARG A 149 -5.22 -10.68 -11.30
N LEU A 150 -4.94 -9.78 -12.22
CA LEU A 150 -3.85 -9.91 -13.19
C LEU A 150 -2.49 -10.07 -12.49
N LEU A 151 -2.22 -9.29 -11.45
CA LEU A 151 -0.98 -9.45 -10.67
C LEU A 151 -0.83 -10.85 -10.07
N ARG A 152 -1.93 -11.42 -9.57
CA ARG A 152 -1.92 -12.79 -9.01
C ARG A 152 -1.77 -13.84 -10.10
N GLU A 153 -2.45 -13.68 -11.23
CA GLU A 153 -2.32 -14.58 -12.39
C GLU A 153 -0.89 -14.59 -12.94
N THR A 154 -0.27 -13.40 -13.09
CA THR A 154 1.15 -13.29 -13.49
C THR A 154 2.08 -13.94 -12.47
N ALA A 155 1.88 -13.68 -11.17
CA ALA A 155 2.68 -14.30 -10.12
C ALA A 155 2.57 -15.85 -10.12
N ASN A 156 1.35 -16.37 -10.30
CA ASN A 156 1.09 -17.80 -10.41
C ASN A 156 1.76 -18.40 -11.65
N SER A 157 1.75 -17.69 -12.78
CA SER A 157 2.42 -18.14 -14.01
C SER A 157 3.94 -18.28 -13.81
N PHE A 158 4.58 -17.34 -13.10
CA PHE A 158 6.00 -17.47 -12.78
C PHE A 158 6.29 -18.67 -11.88
N HIS A 159 5.45 -18.91 -10.87
CA HIS A 159 5.60 -20.07 -10.01
C HIS A 159 5.45 -21.37 -10.81
N ALA A 160 4.43 -21.48 -11.67
CA ALA A 160 4.20 -22.65 -12.50
C ALA A 160 5.37 -22.92 -13.47
N ARG A 161 5.93 -21.88 -14.11
CA ARG A 161 7.14 -22.01 -14.95
C ARG A 161 8.34 -22.50 -14.14
N ALA A 162 8.50 -22.06 -12.89
CA ALA A 162 9.57 -22.54 -12.02
C ALA A 162 9.38 -24.02 -11.65
N ASP A 163 8.15 -24.46 -11.37
CA ASP A 163 7.81 -25.86 -11.10
C ASP A 163 8.14 -26.75 -12.33
N GLU A 164 7.76 -26.30 -13.53
CA GLU A 164 8.03 -27.04 -14.77
C GLU A 164 9.54 -27.20 -15.04
N LEU A 165 10.33 -26.14 -14.83
CA LEU A 165 11.78 -26.19 -15.00
C LEU A 165 12.44 -27.10 -13.95
N GLU A 166 11.95 -27.08 -12.70
CA GLU A 166 12.39 -27.98 -11.63
C GLU A 166 12.15 -29.45 -12.01
N GLU A 167 10.97 -29.79 -12.53
CA GLU A 167 10.67 -31.15 -12.99
C GLU A 167 11.57 -31.58 -14.16
N ARG A 168 11.81 -30.68 -15.13
CA ARG A 168 12.71 -30.97 -16.26
C ARG A 168 14.14 -31.23 -15.79
N LEU A 169 14.63 -30.46 -14.82
CA LEU A 169 15.93 -30.68 -14.19
C LEU A 169 15.98 -31.99 -13.41
N ALA A 170 14.93 -32.32 -12.66
CA ALA A 170 14.84 -33.58 -11.93
C ALA A 170 14.87 -34.78 -12.89
N ARG A 171 14.16 -34.71 -14.02
CA ARG A 171 14.20 -35.73 -15.08
C ARG A 171 15.61 -35.87 -15.65
N HIS A 172 16.28 -34.78 -15.99
CA HIS A 172 17.66 -34.81 -16.49
C HIS A 172 18.63 -35.44 -15.50
N ARG A 173 18.57 -35.02 -14.22
CA ARG A 173 19.40 -35.59 -13.14
C ARG A 173 19.12 -37.06 -12.88
N SER A 174 17.88 -37.51 -13.09
CA SER A 174 17.53 -38.93 -12.96
C SER A 174 18.05 -39.78 -14.12
N SER A 175 18.14 -39.23 -15.33
CA SER A 175 18.69 -39.92 -16.49
C SER A 175 20.21 -39.93 -16.52
N ASP A 176 20.84 -38.84 -16.08
CA ASP A 176 22.29 -38.71 -16.03
C ASP A 176 22.71 -37.86 -14.81
N PRO A 177 22.99 -38.50 -13.66
CA PRO A 177 23.31 -37.80 -12.41
C PRO A 177 24.64 -37.04 -12.43
N ALA A 178 25.53 -37.38 -13.36
CA ALA A 178 26.87 -36.79 -13.47
C ALA A 178 26.94 -35.70 -14.54
N ALA A 179 25.91 -35.55 -15.37
CA ALA A 179 25.86 -34.52 -16.40
C ALA A 179 25.60 -33.13 -15.81
N ASP A 180 26.30 -32.15 -16.36
CA ASP A 180 26.02 -30.74 -16.11
C ASP A 180 24.58 -30.40 -16.48
N VAL A 181 24.05 -29.35 -15.86
CA VAL A 181 22.75 -28.80 -16.23
C VAL A 181 22.80 -28.32 -17.69
N PRO A 182 21.86 -28.74 -18.55
CA PRO A 182 21.80 -28.29 -19.94
C PRO A 182 21.78 -26.76 -20.04
N SER A 183 22.62 -26.19 -20.91
CA SER A 183 22.71 -24.74 -21.11
C SER A 183 21.38 -24.09 -21.48
N ASP A 184 20.51 -24.82 -22.19
CA ASP A 184 19.14 -24.41 -22.49
C ASP A 184 18.29 -24.21 -21.22
N LEU A 185 18.35 -25.16 -20.28
CA LEU A 185 17.62 -25.06 -19.00
C LEU A 185 18.17 -23.92 -18.13
N THR A 186 19.50 -23.74 -18.09
CA THR A 186 20.12 -22.60 -17.40
C THR A 186 19.67 -21.28 -18.00
N GLY A 187 19.64 -21.15 -19.34
CA GLY A 187 19.16 -19.95 -20.01
C GLY A 187 17.68 -19.66 -19.72
N GLN A 188 16.84 -20.69 -19.68
CA GLN A 188 15.41 -20.54 -19.34
C GLN A 188 15.18 -20.11 -17.88
N LEU A 189 15.97 -20.63 -16.94
CA LEU A 189 15.94 -20.18 -15.54
C LEU A 189 16.39 -18.73 -15.39
N GLN A 190 17.47 -18.34 -16.06
CA GLN A 190 17.96 -16.96 -16.07
C GLN A 190 16.93 -16.00 -16.65
N GLN A 191 16.30 -16.37 -17.78
CA GLN A 191 15.25 -15.56 -18.38
C GLN A 191 14.03 -15.46 -17.45
N LEU A 192 13.63 -16.54 -16.78
CA LEU A 192 12.54 -16.49 -15.80
C LEU A 192 12.88 -15.58 -14.61
N GLN A 193 14.13 -15.54 -14.15
CA GLN A 193 14.55 -14.61 -13.10
C GLN A 193 14.40 -13.16 -13.55
N VAL A 194 14.83 -12.84 -14.79
CA VAL A 194 14.61 -11.52 -15.39
C VAL A 194 13.13 -11.18 -15.48
N ASP A 195 12.29 -12.10 -15.95
CA ASP A 195 10.84 -11.89 -16.06
C ASP A 195 10.20 -11.64 -14.68
N ILE A 196 10.67 -12.30 -13.61
CA ILE A 196 10.19 -12.09 -12.24
C ILE A 196 10.60 -10.71 -11.71
N ASP A 197 11.84 -10.31 -11.97
CA ASP A 197 12.40 -9.03 -11.53
C ASP A 197 11.76 -7.85 -12.28
N ASP A 198 11.58 -7.96 -13.59
CA ASP A 198 10.89 -6.98 -14.44
C ASP A 198 9.37 -7.00 -14.23
N GLY A 199 8.83 -8.16 -13.86
CA GLY A 199 7.46 -8.36 -13.40
C GLY A 199 7.20 -7.76 -12.01
N ALA A 200 8.13 -6.95 -11.47
CA ALA A 200 7.91 -6.04 -10.35
C ALA A 200 6.55 -5.34 -10.48
N PRO A 201 5.82 -5.10 -9.37
CA PRO A 201 4.41 -4.76 -9.41
C PRO A 201 4.20 -3.62 -10.41
N LEU A 202 3.12 -3.69 -11.21
CA LEU A 202 2.56 -2.50 -11.89
C LEU A 202 2.74 -1.38 -10.88
N ARG A 203 3.61 -0.40 -11.15
CA ARG A 203 4.31 0.47 -10.16
C ARG A 203 3.44 1.15 -9.09
N GLU A 204 2.14 0.96 -9.23
CA GLU A 204 1.02 1.51 -8.51
C GLU A 204 0.35 0.45 -7.59
N VAL A 205 0.13 -0.81 -8.02
CA VAL A 205 -0.63 -1.83 -7.26
C VAL A 205 0.29 -2.86 -6.60
N ASP A 206 0.34 -2.85 -5.27
CA ASP A 206 1.14 -3.78 -4.47
C ASP A 206 0.27 -4.80 -3.71
N ASP A 207 0.02 -5.97 -4.31
CA ASP A 207 -0.73 -7.07 -3.68
C ASP A 207 0.21 -8.02 -2.90
N ARG A 208 -0.05 -8.19 -1.59
CA ARG A 208 0.78 -9.02 -0.70
C ARG A 208 0.84 -10.48 -1.13
N VAL A 209 -0.25 -11.03 -1.64
CA VAL A 209 -0.33 -12.44 -2.08
C VAL A 209 0.53 -12.63 -3.31
N ALA A 210 0.33 -11.83 -4.36
CA ALA A 210 1.16 -11.83 -5.56
C ALA A 210 2.65 -11.60 -5.26
N ARG A 211 2.98 -10.74 -4.29
CA ARG A 211 4.38 -10.53 -3.85
C ARG A 211 4.98 -11.77 -3.19
N THR A 212 4.20 -12.45 -2.34
CA THR A 212 4.63 -13.69 -1.67
C THR A 212 4.90 -14.79 -2.69
N ILE A 213 3.99 -14.96 -3.66
CA ILE A 213 4.10 -15.98 -4.71
C ILE A 213 5.32 -15.71 -5.60
N ARG A 214 5.52 -14.46 -6.03
CA ARG A 214 6.72 -14.07 -6.81
C ARG A 214 8.02 -14.32 -6.05
N ARG A 215 8.07 -13.99 -4.76
CA ARG A 215 9.24 -14.25 -3.92
C ARG A 215 9.55 -15.74 -3.85
N ALA A 216 8.53 -16.58 -3.68
CA ALA A 216 8.70 -18.03 -3.68
C ALA A 216 9.23 -18.54 -5.03
N ALA A 217 8.71 -18.03 -6.15
CA ALA A 217 9.20 -18.36 -7.48
C ALA A 217 10.67 -17.96 -7.66
N SER A 218 11.07 -16.73 -7.30
CA SER A 218 12.46 -16.27 -7.40
C SER A 218 13.41 -17.08 -6.52
N GLN A 219 13.03 -17.38 -5.27
CA GLN A 219 13.82 -18.24 -4.39
C GLN A 219 13.98 -19.66 -4.94
N LYS A 220 12.96 -20.18 -5.64
CA LYS A 220 13.06 -21.46 -6.33
C LYS A 220 14.06 -21.38 -7.49
N VAL A 221 13.95 -20.37 -8.35
CA VAL A 221 14.86 -20.17 -9.48
C VAL A 221 16.32 -20.03 -9.02
N ALA A 222 16.58 -19.23 -7.99
CA ALA A 222 17.91 -19.05 -7.42
C ALA A 222 18.53 -20.37 -6.93
N ARG A 223 17.74 -21.20 -6.24
CA ARG A 223 18.16 -22.55 -5.81
C ARG A 223 18.47 -23.47 -6.97
N LEU A 224 17.65 -23.45 -8.03
CA LEU A 224 17.87 -24.27 -9.22
C LEU A 224 19.13 -23.85 -10.01
N LEU A 225 19.47 -22.56 -10.00
CA LEU A 225 20.70 -22.02 -10.57
C LEU A 225 21.96 -22.25 -9.70
N GLY A 226 21.81 -22.80 -8.49
CA GLY A 226 22.94 -23.01 -7.58
C GLY A 226 23.57 -21.72 -7.05
N SER A 227 22.78 -20.65 -6.92
CA SER A 227 23.22 -19.33 -6.47
C SER A 227 23.04 -19.07 -4.96
N GLU A 228 22.99 -20.13 -4.14
CA GLU A 228 22.96 -20.05 -2.65
C GLU A 228 24.26 -20.55 -2.02
#